data_AF-X1N7L5-F1
#
_entry.id   AF-X1N7L5-F1
#
_cell.length_a   1.000
_cell.length_b   1.000
_cell.length_c   1.000
_cell.angle_alpha   90.00
_cell.angle_beta   90.00
_cell.angle_gamma   90.00
#
_symmetry.space_group_name_H-M   'P 1'
#
loop_
_entity.id
_entity.type
_entity.pdbx_description
1 polymer ?
#
loop_
_entity_poly.entity_id
_entity_poly.type
_entity_poly.pdbx_seq_one_letter_code
_entity_poly.pdbx_strand_id
1 'polypeptide(L)' 'TSNKRLYVLKLDTINNRLVVGTEDQLLSNTLFASKLSWVSGEAPEESSSIMAKIRYKSPEVAAKLCLRHGVAINER' A
#
# COMPACT_ATOMS: atom_id res chain seq x y z
N THR A 1 -26.45 14.31 17.12
CA THR A 1 -25.55 13.65 16.15
C THR A 1 -24.26 14.46 16.07
N SER A 2 -23.11 13.88 16.41
CA SER A 2 -21.83 14.60 16.35
C SER A 2 -21.45 14.79 14.88
N ASN A 3 -21.30 16.04 14.44
CA ASN A 3 -21.10 16.43 13.03
C ASN A 3 -19.65 16.18 12.55
N LYS A 4 -19.07 15.04 12.93
CA LYS A 4 -17.67 14.68 12.64
C LYS A 4 -17.59 14.01 11.27
N ARG A 5 -16.55 14.37 10.51
CA ARG A 5 -16.26 13.78 9.20
C ARG A 5 -15.91 12.30 9.37
N LEU A 6 -16.46 11.48 8.48
CA LEU A 6 -16.13 10.06 8.38
C LEU A 6 -15.40 9.82 7.06
N TYR A 7 -14.47 8.88 7.08
CA TYR A 7 -13.65 8.46 5.95
C TYR A 7 -13.93 7.00 5.61
N VAL A 8 -13.77 6.64 4.34
CA VAL A 8 -13.91 5.25 3.89
C VAL A 8 -12.67 4.45 4.29
N LEU A 9 -12.87 3.44 5.14
CA LEU A 9 -11.78 2.57 5.63
C LEU A 9 -11.65 1.31 4.78
N LYS A 10 -12.78 0.72 4.37
CA LYS A 10 -12.80 -0.55 3.64
C LYS A 10 -14.05 -0.67 2.77
N LEU A 11 -13.88 -1.28 1.61
CA LEU A 11 -14.97 -1.82 0.79
C LEU A 11 -15.09 -3.32 1.08
N ASP A 12 -16.18 -3.73 1.71
CA ASP A 12 -16.51 -5.14 1.88
C ASP A 12 -17.44 -5.58 0.76
N THR A 13 -16.84 -6.07 -0.32
CA THR A 13 -17.56 -6.46 -1.53
C THR A 13 -18.35 -7.75 -1.35
N ILE A 14 -17.96 -8.63 -0.42
CA ILE A 14 -18.65 -9.90 -0.15
C ILE A 14 -20.04 -9.61 0.42
N ASN A 15 -20.12 -8.68 1.37
CA ASN A 15 -21.37 -8.31 2.02
C ASN A 15 -22.04 -7.07 1.40
N ASN A 16 -21.43 -6.47 0.36
CA ASN A 16 -21.84 -5.19 -0.23
C ASN A 16 -21.96 -4.06 0.80
N ARG A 17 -20.92 -3.87 1.63
CA ARG A 17 -20.90 -2.89 2.72
C ARG A 17 -19.75 -1.90 2.58
N LEU A 18 -20.05 -0.63 2.87
CA LEU A 18 -19.06 0.43 3.02
C LEU A 18 -18.73 0.59 4.52
N VAL A 19 -17.47 0.38 4.89
CA VAL A 19 -17.00 0.59 6.26
C VAL A 19 -16.40 1.99 6.36
N VAL A 20 -16.92 2.79 7.28
CA VAL A 20 -16.47 4.18 7.53
C VAL A 20 -16.02 4.37 8.97
N GLY A 21 -15.10 5.30 9.18
CA GLY A 21 -14.56 5.63 10.50
C GLY A 21 -13.87 6.97 10.55
N THR A 22 -13.11 7.21 11.62
CA THR A 22 -12.41 8.48 11.86
C THR A 22 -11.08 8.54 11.10
N GLU A 23 -10.47 9.72 11.06
CA GLU A 23 -9.21 9.96 10.35
C GLU A 23 -8.04 9.12 10.87
N ASP A 24 -7.96 8.93 12.19
CA ASP A 24 -6.95 8.12 12.85
C ASP A 24 -7.03 6.64 12.47
N GLN A 25 -8.23 6.15 12.12
CA GLN A 25 -8.43 4.78 11.66
C GLN A 25 -8.07 4.56 10.19
N LEU A 26 -7.90 5.64 9.41
CA LEU A 26 -7.59 5.58 7.98
C LEU A 26 -6.12 5.23 7.71
N LEU A 27 -5.23 5.54 8.65
CA LEU A 27 -3.79 5.43 8.46
C LEU A 27 -3.31 3.96 8.59
N SER A 28 -2.35 3.58 7.74
CA SER A 28 -1.66 2.29 7.80
C SER A 28 -0.16 2.52 7.68
N ASN A 29 0.63 1.74 8.42
CA ASN A 29 2.09 1.76 8.38
C ASN A 29 2.69 0.74 7.41
N THR A 30 1.85 -0.12 6.81
CA THR A 30 2.29 -1.24 5.98
C THR A 30 1.42 -1.33 4.74
N LEU A 31 2.06 -1.65 3.61
CA LEU A 31 1.38 -1.98 2.36
C LEU A 31 1.98 -3.25 1.77
N PHE A 32 1.15 -3.97 1.02
CA PHE A 32 1.59 -5.09 0.19
C PHE A 32 1.42 -4.70 -1.27
N ALA A 33 2.51 -4.73 -2.01
CA ALA A 33 2.52 -4.47 -3.44
C ALA A 33 2.75 -5.78 -4.20
N SER A 34 2.08 -5.92 -5.35
CA SER A 34 2.29 -7.00 -6.32
C SER A 34 2.53 -6.37 -7.69
N LYS A 35 2.96 -7.18 -8.67
CA LYS A 35 3.32 -6.71 -10.03
C LYS A 35 4.39 -5.61 -9.99
N LEU A 36 5.48 -5.92 -9.29
CA LEU A 36 6.61 -5.00 -9.15
C LEU A 36 7.33 -4.84 -10.48
N SER A 37 7.77 -3.62 -10.77
CA SER A 37 8.57 -3.28 -11.95
C SER A 37 9.79 -2.48 -11.50
N TRP A 38 10.96 -2.86 -12.00
CA TRP A 38 12.24 -2.25 -11.64
C TRP A 38 12.85 -1.58 -12.87
N VAL A 39 13.22 -0.30 -12.76
CA VAL A 39 13.81 0.45 -13.89
C VAL A 39 15.18 -0.11 -14.27
N SER A 40 15.93 -0.63 -13.30
CA SER A 40 17.21 -1.34 -13.52
C SER A 40 17.05 -2.71 -14.18
N GLY A 41 15.83 -3.24 -14.27
CA GLY A 41 15.56 -4.62 -14.71
C GLY A 41 15.70 -5.68 -13.62
N GLU A 42 16.38 -5.37 -12.52
CA GLU A 42 16.64 -6.28 -11.40
C GLU A 42 16.04 -5.77 -10.10
N ALA A 43 15.63 -6.70 -9.24
CA ALA A 43 15.12 -6.35 -7.91
C ALA A 43 16.27 -5.85 -7.01
N PRO A 44 16.04 -4.82 -6.18
CA PRO A 44 17.04 -4.34 -5.23
C PRO A 44 17.31 -5.40 -4.16
N GLU A 45 18.46 -5.29 -3.50
CA GLU A 45 18.81 -6.17 -2.37
C GLU A 45 17.75 -6.11 -1.27
N GLU A 46 17.49 -7.28 -0.67
CA GLU A 46 16.49 -7.44 0.36
C GLU A 46 16.75 -6.48 1.52
N SER A 47 15.68 -5.88 2.06
CA SER A 47 15.69 -4.99 3.23
C SER A 47 16.25 -3.58 3.04
N SER A 48 16.32 -3.10 1.80
CA SER A 48 16.73 -1.72 1.48
C SER A 48 15.79 -0.66 2.08
N SER A 49 16.38 0.40 2.64
CA SER A 49 15.66 1.63 2.99
C SER A 49 15.39 2.42 1.71
N ILE A 50 14.12 2.77 1.47
CA ILE A 50 13.68 3.48 0.26
C ILE A 50 12.85 4.71 0.61
N MET A 51 12.70 5.61 -0.35
CA MET A 51 11.67 6.64 -0.33
C MET A 51 10.50 6.18 -1.20
N ALA A 52 9.29 6.15 -0.63
CA ALA A 52 8.10 5.65 -1.30
C ALA A 52 7.04 6.76 -1.44
N LYS A 53 6.31 6.74 -2.56
CA LYS A 53 5.05 7.48 -2.77
C LYS A 53 3.93 6.48 -3.01
N ILE A 54 2.79 6.67 -2.34
CA ILE A 54 1.60 5.83 -2.54
C ILE A 54 0.65 6.46 -3.58
N ARG A 55 0.71 7.79 -3.77
CA ARG A 55 -0.04 8.52 -4.80
C ARG A 55 0.88 9.53 -5.50
N TYR A 56 0.59 9.83 -6.76
CA TYR A 56 1.39 10.71 -7.61
C TYR A 56 1.73 12.07 -6.96
N LYS A 57 0.77 12.69 -6.28
CA LYS A 57 0.94 14.01 -5.62
C LYS A 57 1.29 13.91 -4.12
N SER A 58 1.57 12.72 -3.60
CA SER A 58 1.99 12.57 -2.20
C SER A 58 3.48 12.89 -2.04
N PRO A 59 3.89 13.42 -0.87
CA PRO A 59 5.31 13.51 -0.54
C PRO A 59 5.94 12.12 -0.47
N GLU A 60 7.24 12.06 -0.71
CA GLU A 60 8.05 10.88 -0.43
C GLU A 60 8.17 10.67 1.08
N VAL A 61 8.03 9.41 1.51
CA VAL A 61 8.23 9.01 2.90
C VAL A 61 9.19 7.82 2.98
N ALA A 62 10.02 7.80 4.01
CA ALA A 62 10.93 6.68 4.25
C ALA A 62 10.15 5.40 4.55
N ALA A 63 10.56 4.30 3.93
CA ALA A 63 9.96 2.98 4.11
C ALA A 63 11.01 1.89 4.01
N LYS A 64 10.75 0.75 4.67
CA LYS A 64 11.58 -0.46 4.54
C LYS A 64 10.97 -1.37 3.46
N LEU A 65 11.75 -1.69 2.44
CA LEU A 65 11.34 -2.64 1.40
C LEU A 65 11.73 -4.07 1.82
N CYS A 66 10.73 -4.91 2.05
CA CYS A 66 10.93 -6.34 2.25
C CYS A 66 10.36 -7.09 1.05
N LEU A 67 11.22 -7.65 0.21
CA LEU A 67 10.80 -8.58 -0.83
C LEU A 67 10.38 -9.87 -0.13
N ARG A 68 9.19 -10.37 -0.45
CA ARG A 68 8.78 -11.71 -0.03
C ARG A 68 9.12 -12.66 -1.16
N HIS A 69 10.08 -13.55 -0.92
CA HIS A 69 10.42 -14.63 -1.84
C HIS A 69 9.18 -15.39 -2.29
N GLY A 70 8.88 -15.28 -3.58
CA GLY A 70 7.80 -15.97 -4.26
C GLY A 70 8.04 -15.78 -5.74
N VAL A 71 8.56 -16.82 -6.39
CA VAL A 71 8.97 -16.88 -7.80
C VAL A 71 8.06 -16.03 -8.68
N ALA A 72 8.61 -14.97 -9.29
CA ALA A 72 7.98 -14.36 -10.44
C ALA A 72 8.10 -15.36 -11.60
N ILE A 73 7.16 -16.31 -11.68
CA ILE A 73 6.97 -17.10 -12.89
C ILE A 73 6.46 -16.12 -13.95
N ASN A 74 7.34 -15.78 -14.89
CA ASN A 74 6.94 -15.05 -16.08
C ASN A 74 6.36 -16.09 -17.04
N GLU A 75 5.06 -16.38 -16.94
CA GLU A 75 4.32 -17.00 -18.05
C GLU A 75 3.86 -15.90 -19.00
N ARG A 76 4.67 -15.66 -20.02
CA ARG A 76 4.26 -15.47 -21.42
C ARG A 76 5.47 -15.43 -22.34
#